data_AF-A0A1B0GFW4-F1
#
_entry.id   AF-A0A1B0GFW4-F1
#
_cell.length_a   1.000
_cell.length_b   1.000
_cell.length_c   1.000
_cell.angle_alpha   90.00
_cell.angle_beta   90.00
_cell.angle_gamma   90.00
#
_symmetry.space_group_name_H-M   'P 1'
#
loop_
_entity.id
_entity.type
_entity.pdbx_description
1 polymer ?
#
loop_
_entity_poly.entity_id
_entity_poly.type
_entity_poly.pdbx_seq_one_letter_code
_entity_poly.pdbx_strand_id
1 'polypeptide(L)'
;MKYWVLTLIAVELIITFSRKNMRAFAEDWQPSLLALRTKCIEKESLSTHLYTGDNLGEVFDTMLHQKSDQVSRHSKCFLRCWLKETRSILDNFSINAERYDAVDRYCERDAKVQANSDECEFAFLLLKCERAPYVETP
;
A
#
# COMPACT_ATOMS: atom_id res chain seq x y z
N MET A 1 20.78 -55.64 25.89
CA MET A 1 21.49 -54.85 24.86
C MET A 1 20.54 -54.63 23.70
N LYS A 2 20.50 -53.42 23.11
CA LYS A 2 19.56 -52.91 22.07
C LYS A 2 18.30 -52.24 22.65
N TYR A 3 17.84 -51.03 22.28
CA TYR A 3 18.26 -50.01 21.29
C TYR A 3 18.00 -48.62 21.89
N TRP A 4 18.86 -47.67 21.51
CA TRP A 4 18.68 -46.24 21.68
C TRP A 4 17.56 -45.75 20.76
N VAL A 5 16.56 -45.04 21.28
CA VAL A 5 15.64 -44.27 20.43
C VAL A 5 16.03 -42.81 20.56
N LEU A 6 16.83 -42.38 19.59
CA LEU A 6 17.08 -40.99 19.24
C LEU A 6 15.73 -40.32 18.96
N THR A 7 15.30 -39.44 19.86
CA THR A 7 14.24 -38.47 19.59
C THR A 7 14.70 -37.57 18.46
N LEU A 8 14.16 -37.82 17.26
CA LEU A 8 14.30 -36.94 16.11
C LEU A 8 13.62 -35.60 16.43
N ILE A 9 14.46 -34.59 16.59
CA ILE A 9 14.10 -33.18 16.54
C ILE A 9 13.46 -32.95 15.17
N ALA A 10 12.14 -32.78 15.14
CA ALA A 10 11.46 -32.26 13.95
C ALA A 10 11.84 -30.78 13.82
N VAL A 11 12.88 -30.55 13.03
CA VAL A 11 13.33 -29.23 12.59
C VAL A 11 12.20 -28.56 11.81
N GLU A 12 11.76 -27.44 12.36
CA GLU A 12 11.32 -26.20 11.70
C GLU A 12 10.82 -26.30 10.25
N LEU A 13 9.50 -26.15 10.09
CA LEU A 13 8.97 -25.32 9.02
C LEU A 13 8.36 -24.08 9.66
N ILE A 14 9.21 -23.15 10.09
CA ILE A 14 8.80 -21.75 10.14
C ILE A 14 8.58 -21.37 8.67
N ILE A 15 7.34 -21.50 8.21
CA ILE A 15 6.92 -20.86 6.98
C ILE A 15 6.91 -19.37 7.28
N THR A 16 8.06 -18.71 7.20
CA THR A 16 8.15 -17.26 7.00
C THR A 16 7.64 -16.99 5.59
N PHE A 17 6.32 -17.11 5.42
CA PHE A 17 5.65 -16.45 4.32
C PHE A 17 5.75 -14.97 4.64
N SER A 18 6.80 -14.31 4.14
CA SER A 18 6.83 -12.86 4.06
C SER A 18 5.76 -12.47 3.02
N ARG A 19 4.48 -12.59 3.42
CA ARG A 19 3.36 -12.01 2.69
C ARG A 19 3.51 -10.51 2.92
N LYS A 20 4.08 -9.80 1.94
CA LYS A 20 4.13 -8.35 1.97
C LYS A 20 2.70 -7.81 1.85
N ASN A 21 1.99 -7.72 2.98
CA ASN A 21 0.70 -7.04 3.06
C ASN A 21 0.90 -5.54 2.77
N MET A 22 -0.08 -4.86 2.17
CA MET A 22 -0.01 -3.41 1.93
C MET A 22 0.13 -2.61 3.25
N ARG A 23 -0.27 -3.23 4.37
CA ARG A 23 -0.02 -2.73 5.73
C ARG A 23 1.47 -2.57 6.05
N ALA A 24 2.31 -3.54 5.65
CA ALA A 24 3.76 -3.49 5.84
C ALA A 24 4.45 -2.54 4.84
N PHE A 25 3.75 -2.15 3.78
CA PHE A 25 4.25 -1.16 2.83
C PHE A 25 4.51 0.18 3.54
N ALA A 26 3.79 0.53 4.62
CA ALA A 26 3.97 1.76 5.40
C ALA A 26 5.36 1.91 6.04
N GLU A 27 5.90 0.80 6.56
CA GLU A 27 7.25 0.75 7.13
C GLU A 27 8.32 0.88 6.03
N ASP A 28 7.96 0.47 4.81
CA ASP A 28 8.76 0.61 3.58
C ASP A 28 8.49 1.92 2.82
N TRP A 29 7.80 2.93 3.41
CA TRP A 29 7.71 4.30 2.86
C TRP A 29 9.02 5.06 3.04
N GLN A 30 10.13 4.33 2.93
CA GLN A 30 11.48 4.85 2.94
C GLN A 30 11.54 6.14 2.13
N PRO A 31 12.37 7.10 2.57
CA PRO A 31 12.65 8.31 1.81
C PRO A 31 12.97 7.89 0.39
N SER A 32 12.05 8.26 -0.49
CA SER A 32 11.90 7.71 -1.83
C SER A 32 13.23 7.49 -2.54
N LEU A 33 13.36 6.39 -3.28
CA LEU A 33 14.09 6.40 -4.54
C LEU A 33 13.61 7.64 -5.31
N LEU A 34 14.40 8.72 -5.32
CA LEU A 34 14.07 10.01 -5.94
C LEU A 34 13.48 9.83 -7.35
N ALA A 35 13.95 8.81 -8.05
CA ALA A 35 13.45 8.36 -9.34
C ALA A 35 11.94 8.05 -9.36
N LEU A 36 11.39 7.36 -8.36
CA LEU A 36 9.96 7.02 -8.30
C LEU A 36 9.10 8.28 -8.11
N ARG A 37 9.55 9.19 -7.23
CA ARG A 37 8.90 10.48 -7.02
C ARG A 37 8.86 11.28 -8.32
N THR A 38 10.02 11.48 -8.95
CA THR A 38 10.12 12.22 -10.22
C THR A 38 9.23 11.59 -11.29
N LYS A 39 9.28 10.26 -11.42
CA LYS A 39 8.46 9.52 -12.39
C LYS A 39 6.97 9.76 -12.19
N CYS A 40 6.49 9.79 -10.95
CA CYS A 40 5.06 10.02 -10.69
C CYS A 40 4.65 11.48 -10.84
N ILE A 41 5.53 12.44 -10.52
CA ILE A 41 5.27 13.85 -10.82
C ILE A 41 5.13 14.05 -12.34
N GLU A 42 6.03 13.48 -13.13
CA GLU A 42 6.00 13.58 -14.60
C GLU A 42 4.77 12.90 -15.20
N LYS A 43 4.50 11.65 -14.81
CA LYS A 43 3.35 10.88 -15.35
C LYS A 43 2.00 11.53 -15.07
N GLU A 44 1.84 12.10 -13.88
CA GLU A 44 0.59 12.75 -13.47
C GLU A 44 0.57 14.25 -13.82
N SER A 45 1.61 14.76 -14.51
CA SER A 45 1.75 16.19 -14.88
C SER A 45 1.60 17.13 -13.68
N LEU A 46 2.16 16.74 -12.54
CA LEU A 46 2.05 17.46 -11.28
C LEU A 46 3.14 18.51 -11.16
N SER A 47 2.88 19.55 -10.38
CA SER A 47 3.90 20.53 -10.09
C SER A 47 4.83 20.06 -8.97
N THR A 48 6.13 20.21 -9.19
CA THR A 48 7.19 19.75 -8.28
C THR A 48 7.15 20.39 -6.89
N HIS A 49 6.59 21.59 -6.76
CA HIS A 49 6.53 22.33 -5.49
C HIS A 49 5.69 21.64 -4.40
N LEU A 50 4.78 20.74 -4.77
CA LEU A 50 3.91 20.01 -3.83
C LEU A 50 4.58 18.77 -3.20
N TYR A 51 5.74 18.36 -3.71
CA TYR A 51 6.39 17.08 -3.37
C TYR A 51 7.88 17.24 -3.03
N THR A 52 8.25 18.42 -2.51
CA THR A 52 9.65 18.81 -2.22
C THR A 52 10.22 18.21 -0.93
N GLY A 53 9.41 17.55 -0.10
CA GLY A 53 9.88 16.99 1.18
C GLY A 53 10.54 15.62 1.05
N ASP A 54 11.59 15.36 1.82
CA ASP A 54 12.21 14.03 1.94
C ASP A 54 11.28 12.98 2.59
N ASN A 55 10.18 13.42 3.19
CA ASN A 55 9.24 12.58 3.93
C ASN A 55 7.89 12.42 3.22
N LEU A 56 7.89 11.81 2.03
CA LEU A 56 6.63 11.42 1.36
C LEU A 56 5.77 10.47 2.22
N GLY A 57 6.41 9.74 3.13
CA GLY A 57 5.72 8.90 4.10
C GLY A 57 4.72 9.69 4.93
N GLU A 58 5.17 10.79 5.54
CA GLU A 58 4.35 11.70 6.34
C GLU A 58 3.27 12.42 5.53
N VAL A 59 3.57 12.82 4.27
CA VAL A 59 2.59 13.45 3.39
C VAL A 59 1.40 12.53 3.16
N PHE A 60 1.69 11.30 2.78
CA PHE A 60 0.65 10.33 2.52
C PHE A 60 -0.04 9.88 3.82
N ASP A 61 0.66 9.77 4.94
CA ASP A 61 0.03 9.44 6.23
C ASP A 61 -0.96 10.52 6.66
N THR A 62 -0.56 11.79 6.55
CA THR A 62 -1.42 12.96 6.76
C THR A 62 -2.64 12.94 5.84
N MET A 63 -2.45 12.53 4.58
CA MET A 63 -3.52 12.41 3.61
C MET A 63 -4.55 11.34 4.01
N LEU A 64 -4.10 10.19 4.55
CA LEU A 64 -4.99 9.10 4.94
C LEU A 64 -5.89 9.46 6.14
N HIS A 65 -5.44 10.34 7.04
CA HIS A 65 -6.26 10.86 8.15
C HIS A 65 -7.38 11.80 7.72
N GLN A 66 -7.34 12.32 6.50
CA GLN A 66 -8.36 13.24 5.99
C GLN A 66 -9.53 12.49 5.34
N LYS A 67 -10.71 13.12 5.27
CA LYS A 67 -11.81 12.61 4.46
C LYS A 67 -11.45 12.72 2.97
N SER A 68 -12.06 11.87 2.14
CA SER A 68 -11.69 11.83 0.72
C SER A 68 -11.91 13.17 0.01
N ASP A 69 -13.00 13.87 0.31
CA ASP A 69 -13.31 15.19 -0.24
C ASP A 69 -12.34 16.31 0.18
N GLN A 70 -11.58 16.09 1.25
CA GLN A 70 -10.54 17.02 1.72
C GLN A 70 -9.19 16.81 1.03
N VAL A 71 -8.98 15.64 0.42
CA VAL A 71 -7.75 15.30 -0.27
C VAL A 71 -7.83 15.70 -1.74
N SER A 72 -6.85 16.48 -2.21
CA SER A 72 -6.81 16.91 -3.60
C SER A 72 -6.71 15.72 -4.56
N ARG A 73 -7.38 15.82 -5.72
CA ARG A 73 -7.29 14.79 -6.78
C ARG A 73 -5.83 14.55 -7.21
N HIS A 74 -5.01 15.59 -7.26
CA HIS A 74 -3.58 15.48 -7.58
C HIS A 74 -2.83 14.59 -6.59
N SER A 75 -3.06 14.74 -5.29
CA SER A 75 -2.46 13.88 -4.26
C SER A 75 -2.88 12.42 -4.41
N LYS A 76 -4.16 12.18 -4.70
CA LYS A 76 -4.69 10.83 -4.95
C LYS A 76 -4.08 10.20 -6.21
N CYS A 77 -3.93 10.96 -7.29
CA CYS A 77 -3.32 10.48 -8.51
C CYS A 77 -1.82 10.21 -8.35
N PHE A 78 -1.12 11.03 -7.58
CA PHE A 78 0.27 10.75 -7.20
C PHE A 78 0.39 9.42 -6.44
N LEU A 79 -0.50 9.18 -5.46
CA LEU A 79 -0.56 7.89 -4.76
C LEU A 79 -0.88 6.73 -5.71
N ARG A 80 -1.84 6.88 -6.62
CA ARG A 80 -2.18 5.88 -7.63
C ARG A 80 -0.96 5.51 -8.46
N CYS A 81 -0.22 6.50 -8.98
CA CYS A 81 1.00 6.26 -9.70
C CYS A 81 2.00 5.47 -8.85
N TRP A 82 2.20 5.90 -7.60
CA TRP A 82 3.11 5.24 -6.67
C TRP A 82 2.77 3.76 -6.51
N LEU A 83 1.51 3.44 -6.20
CA LEU A 83 1.03 2.07 -5.99
C LEU A 83 1.13 1.23 -7.28
N LYS A 84 0.93 1.81 -8.46
CA LYS A 84 1.13 1.11 -9.74
C LYS A 84 2.60 0.79 -9.99
N GLU A 85 3.48 1.75 -9.78
CA GLU A 85 4.92 1.58 -9.99
C GLU A 85 5.56 0.57 -9.02
N THR A 86 5.04 0.48 -7.79
CA THR A 86 5.46 -0.53 -6.82
C THR A 86 4.74 -1.88 -7.00
N ARG A 87 3.84 -1.98 -7.99
CA ARG A 87 3.01 -3.15 -8.31
C ARG A 87 2.10 -3.59 -7.15
N SER A 88 1.64 -2.63 -6.36
CA SER A 88 0.64 -2.85 -5.33
C SER A 88 -0.76 -2.90 -5.92
N ILE A 89 -1.03 -1.99 -6.86
CA ILE A 89 -2.25 -2.03 -7.66
C ILE A 89 -1.92 -2.24 -9.14
N LEU A 90 -2.89 -2.76 -9.86
CA LEU A 90 -2.89 -2.98 -11.31
C LEU A 90 -3.89 -2.01 -11.97
N ASP A 91 -4.10 -2.15 -13.26
CA ASP A 91 -5.18 -1.46 -13.97
C ASP A 91 -6.55 -2.02 -13.60
N ASN A 92 -7.62 -1.28 -13.93
CA ASN A 92 -9.02 -1.70 -13.77
C ASN A 92 -9.46 -1.94 -12.32
N PHE A 93 -8.98 -1.10 -11.40
CA PHE A 93 -9.39 -1.09 -9.99
C PHE A 93 -9.09 -2.42 -9.30
N SER A 94 -7.86 -2.89 -9.47
CA SER A 94 -7.46 -4.19 -8.94
C SER A 94 -6.14 -4.16 -8.18
N ILE A 95 -6.06 -4.99 -7.14
CA ILE A 95 -4.82 -5.21 -6.39
C ILE A 95 -4.02 -6.37 -6.98
N ASN A 96 -2.72 -6.40 -6.72
CA ASN A 96 -1.89 -7.53 -7.12
C ASN A 96 -2.11 -8.75 -6.20
N ALA A 97 -3.08 -9.61 -6.54
CA ALA A 97 -3.54 -10.72 -5.70
C ALA A 97 -2.46 -11.72 -5.25
N GLU A 98 -1.31 -11.80 -5.94
CA GLU A 98 -0.18 -12.65 -5.52
C GLU A 98 0.45 -12.18 -4.19
N ARG A 99 0.24 -10.91 -3.83
CA ARG A 99 0.88 -10.26 -2.66
C ARG A 99 -0.05 -10.07 -1.47
N TYR A 100 -1.35 -10.26 -1.63
CA TYR A 100 -2.35 -9.70 -0.72
C TYR A 100 -3.33 -10.72 -0.14
N ASP A 101 -3.80 -10.43 1.08
CA ASP A 101 -4.66 -11.32 1.86
C ASP A 101 -6.16 -11.04 1.67
N ALA A 102 -7.00 -11.69 2.48
CA ALA A 102 -8.45 -11.57 2.37
C ALA A 102 -8.98 -10.18 2.78
N VAL A 103 -8.28 -9.46 3.64
CA VAL A 103 -8.67 -8.11 4.05
C VAL A 103 -8.35 -7.10 2.95
N ASP A 104 -7.21 -7.24 2.30
CA ASP A 104 -6.86 -6.41 1.14
C ASP A 104 -7.94 -6.57 0.02
N ARG A 105 -8.45 -7.79 -0.19
CA ARG A 105 -9.59 -8.05 -1.12
C ARG A 105 -10.92 -7.46 -0.66
N TYR A 106 -11.13 -7.25 0.64
CA TYR A 106 -12.29 -6.51 1.12
C TYR A 106 -12.16 -5.03 0.75
N CYS A 107 -11.00 -4.43 1.05
CA CYS A 107 -10.72 -3.04 0.74
C CYS A 107 -10.74 -2.75 -0.77
N GLU A 108 -10.25 -3.66 -1.61
CA GLU A 108 -10.37 -3.56 -3.07
C GLU A 108 -11.83 -3.42 -3.52
N ARG A 109 -12.71 -4.32 -3.03
CA ARG A 109 -14.13 -4.32 -3.42
C ARG A 109 -14.83 -3.05 -2.96
N ASP A 110 -14.59 -2.65 -1.72
CA ASP A 110 -15.20 -1.46 -1.12
C ASP A 110 -14.75 -0.18 -1.84
N ALA A 111 -13.43 -0.03 -2.04
CA ALA A 111 -12.85 1.09 -2.77
C ALA A 111 -13.37 1.17 -4.21
N LYS A 112 -13.52 0.02 -4.90
CA LYS A 112 -14.03 -0.02 -6.27
C LYS A 112 -15.46 0.49 -6.39
N VAL A 113 -16.31 0.18 -5.42
CA VAL A 113 -17.70 0.67 -5.39
C VAL A 113 -17.74 2.18 -5.15
N GLN A 114 -16.95 2.67 -4.19
CA GLN A 114 -16.96 4.06 -3.78
C GLN A 114 -16.26 5.01 -4.77
N ALA A 115 -15.23 4.52 -5.47
CA ALA A 115 -14.40 5.34 -6.35
C ALA A 115 -15.11 5.87 -7.60
N ASN A 116 -16.30 5.35 -7.93
CA ASN A 116 -17.10 5.79 -9.08
C ASN A 116 -16.30 5.92 -10.39
N SER A 117 -15.50 4.90 -10.71
CA SER A 117 -14.63 4.84 -11.89
C SER A 117 -13.45 5.84 -11.93
N ASP A 118 -13.09 6.48 -10.82
CA ASP A 118 -11.85 7.27 -10.69
C ASP A 118 -10.73 6.41 -10.09
N GLU A 119 -9.71 6.06 -10.88
CA GLU A 119 -8.60 5.23 -10.41
C GLU A 119 -7.75 5.93 -9.31
N CYS A 120 -7.71 7.26 -9.30
CA CYS A 120 -7.02 8.01 -8.26
C CYS A 120 -7.79 7.90 -6.94
N GLU A 121 -9.11 8.06 -7.01
CA GLU A 121 -10.01 7.86 -5.86
C GLU A 121 -9.90 6.44 -5.31
N PHE A 122 -9.89 5.45 -6.20
CA PHE A 122 -9.71 4.04 -5.83
C PHE A 122 -8.42 3.80 -5.06
N ALA A 123 -7.29 4.31 -5.55
CA ALA A 123 -6.00 4.13 -4.89
C ALA A 123 -5.99 4.70 -3.46
N PHE A 124 -6.62 5.87 -3.28
CA PHE A 124 -6.77 6.50 -1.97
C PHE A 124 -7.66 5.69 -1.03
N LEU A 125 -8.87 5.32 -1.47
CA LEU A 125 -9.83 4.59 -0.65
C LEU A 125 -9.34 3.20 -0.28
N LEU A 126 -8.67 2.50 -1.21
CA LEU A 126 -8.04 1.21 -0.96
C LEU A 126 -7.07 1.32 0.22
N LEU A 127 -6.10 2.23 0.10
CA LEU A 127 -5.05 2.36 1.11
C LEU A 127 -5.61 2.87 2.45
N LYS A 128 -6.61 3.75 2.42
CA LYS A 128 -7.31 4.23 3.62
C LYS A 128 -8.01 3.10 4.35
N CYS A 129 -8.74 2.23 3.63
CA CYS A 129 -9.38 1.05 4.21
C CYS A 129 -8.34 0.10 4.84
N GLU A 130 -7.24 -0.15 4.14
CA GLU A 130 -6.19 -1.05 4.63
C GLU A 130 -5.51 -0.55 5.89
N ARG A 131 -5.44 0.78 6.05
CA ARG A 131 -4.89 1.46 7.21
C ARG A 131 -5.92 1.93 8.23
N ALA A 132 -7.21 1.59 8.07
CA ALA A 132 -8.24 1.96 9.04
C ALA A 132 -7.85 1.69 10.51
N PRO A 133 -7.19 0.55 10.86
CA PRO A 133 -6.74 0.31 12.24
C PRO A 133 -5.75 1.33 12.81
N TYR A 134 -5.05 2.09 11.95
CA TYR A 134 -4.06 3.11 12.33
C TYR A 134 -4.56 4.54 12.08
N VAL A 135 -5.48 4.70 11.14
CA VAL A 135 -6.01 6.00 10.67
C VAL A 135 -7.26 6.42 11.46
N GLU A 136 -7.99 5.46 12.03
CA GLU A 136 -9.21 5.70 12.82
C GLU A 136 -8.96 5.69 14.34
N THR A 137 -7.70 5.48 14.77
CA THR A 137 -7.30 5.67 16.17
C THR A 137 -7.12 7.16 16.49
N PRO A 138 -7.86 7.70 17.47
CA PRO A 138 -7.82 9.12 17.85
C PRO A 138 -6.53 9.53 18.57
#